data_AF-A0ABD0ZW94-F1
#
_entry.id   AF-A0ABD0ZW94-F1
#
_cell.length_a   1.000
_cell.length_b   1.000
_cell.length_c   1.000
_cell.angle_alpha   90.00
_cell.angle_beta   90.00
_cell.angle_gamma   90.00
#
_symmetry.space_group_name_H-M   'P 1'
#
loop_
_entity.id
_entity.type
_entity.pdbx_description
1 polymer ?
#
loop_
_entity_poly.entity_id
_entity_poly.type
_entity_poly.pdbx_seq_one_letter_code
_entity_poly.pdbx_strand_id
1 'polypeptide(L)'
;MESVSECSQAKRQKIEDSKTILRLPEVILHGIFSDVANHSLNDIASAEVVSKRFGEIMNDGFVRKNLTLREVPLFPLPHEMYCKRFFKFMKLCRKSDNHEAIFRKGLINFFHMNNHHQQQIKGQDQMEKRQKQGMIKRNSS
;
A
#
# COMPACT_ATOMS: atom_id res chain seq x y z
N MET A 1 -33.34 -29.00 43.27
CA MET A 1 -32.39 -27.88 43.13
C MET A 1 -31.95 -27.83 41.69
N GLU A 2 -32.46 -26.83 41.00
CA GLU A 2 -32.21 -26.50 39.60
C GLU A 2 -30.78 -26.01 39.38
N SER A 3 -30.24 -26.23 38.19
CA SER A 3 -29.62 -25.16 37.40
C SER A 3 -29.30 -25.68 36.01
N VAL A 4 -30.25 -25.44 35.11
CA VAL A 4 -30.05 -25.45 33.66
C VAL A 4 -29.28 -24.18 33.33
N SER A 5 -28.05 -24.28 32.82
CA SER A 5 -27.27 -23.13 32.37
C SER A 5 -27.65 -22.76 30.94
N GLU A 6 -28.60 -21.86 30.81
CA GLU A 6 -28.89 -21.15 29.56
C GLU A 6 -27.71 -20.22 29.21
N CYS A 7 -26.81 -20.69 28.34
CA CYS A 7 -25.91 -19.79 27.62
C CYS A 7 -26.67 -19.21 26.42
N SER A 8 -27.01 -17.93 26.55
CA SER A 8 -27.95 -17.21 25.70
C SER A 8 -27.53 -17.19 24.23
N GLN A 9 -28.42 -17.71 23.36
CA GLN A 9 -28.36 -17.49 21.94
C GLN A 9 -28.53 -15.98 21.66
N ALA A 10 -27.46 -15.31 21.26
CA ALA A 10 -27.52 -13.98 20.70
C ALA A 10 -28.34 -14.04 19.40
N LYS A 11 -29.64 -13.71 19.52
CA LYS A 11 -30.55 -13.56 18.39
C LYS A 11 -29.95 -12.53 17.43
N ARG A 12 -29.55 -12.96 16.24
CA ARG A 12 -29.30 -12.05 15.11
C ARG A 12 -30.60 -11.29 14.87
N GLN A 13 -30.66 -10.05 15.37
CA GLN A 13 -31.74 -9.14 15.02
C GLN A 13 -31.73 -8.99 13.51
N LYS A 14 -32.81 -9.46 12.88
CA LYS A 14 -33.09 -9.25 11.47
C LYS A 14 -33.33 -7.75 11.31
N ILE A 15 -32.29 -7.02 10.92
CA ILE A 15 -32.37 -5.58 10.65
C ILE A 15 -33.41 -5.41 9.55
N GLU A 16 -34.42 -4.58 9.83
CA GLU A 16 -35.52 -4.30 8.93
C GLU A 16 -35.00 -3.67 7.64
N ASP A 17 -35.17 -4.38 6.52
CA ASP A 17 -34.48 -4.22 5.23
C ASP A 17 -34.85 -2.95 4.41
N SER A 18 -35.44 -1.90 4.99
CA SER A 18 -35.92 -0.75 4.19
C SER A 18 -34.88 0.35 3.95
N LYS A 19 -33.75 0.38 4.68
CA LYS A 19 -32.75 1.47 4.62
C LYS A 19 -31.29 1.00 4.52
N THR A 20 -31.05 -0.20 4.01
CA THR A 20 -29.69 -0.72 3.90
C THR A 20 -28.98 -0.06 2.72
N ILE A 21 -27.80 0.50 2.96
CA ILE A 21 -26.90 1.06 1.93
C ILE A 21 -26.65 0.10 0.76
N LEU A 22 -26.76 -1.22 1.01
CA LEU A 22 -26.70 -2.30 0.02
C LEU A 22 -27.82 -2.28 -1.03
N ARG A 23 -28.87 -1.45 -0.90
CA ARG A 23 -29.92 -1.30 -1.92
C ARG A 23 -29.66 -0.14 -2.87
N LEU A 24 -28.63 0.68 -2.61
CA LEU A 24 -28.30 1.81 -3.48
C LEU A 24 -27.84 1.32 -4.87
N PRO A 25 -28.10 2.14 -5.91
CA PRO A 25 -27.52 1.94 -7.23
C PRO A 25 -26.00 1.87 -7.16
N GLU A 26 -25.41 1.03 -7.98
CA GLU A 26 -23.98 0.77 -7.98
C GLU A 26 -23.15 2.04 -8.24
N VAL A 27 -23.62 2.92 -9.13
CA VAL A 27 -22.98 4.21 -9.43
C VAL A 27 -22.86 5.08 -8.17
N ILE A 28 -23.90 5.12 -7.34
CA ILE A 28 -23.92 5.91 -6.11
C ILE A 28 -22.94 5.32 -5.09
N LEU A 29 -22.90 3.99 -4.98
CA LEU A 29 -21.95 3.30 -4.11
C LEU A 29 -20.50 3.55 -4.54
N HIS A 30 -20.20 3.50 -5.84
CA HIS A 30 -18.87 3.84 -6.35
C HIS A 30 -18.50 5.29 -6.01
N GLY A 31 -19.43 6.24 -6.13
CA GLY A 31 -19.21 7.62 -5.74
C GLY A 31 -18.87 7.77 -4.26
N ILE A 32 -19.68 7.18 -3.37
CA ILE A 32 -19.46 7.20 -1.92
C ILE A 32 -18.10 6.59 -1.58
N PHE A 33 -17.81 5.40 -2.09
CA PHE A 33 -16.57 4.70 -1.75
C PHE A 33 -15.35 5.33 -2.38
N SER A 34 -15.48 5.97 -3.55
CA SER A 34 -14.40 6.78 -4.10
C SER A 34 -14.07 7.97 -3.21
N ASP A 35 -15.08 8.62 -2.62
CA ASP A 35 -14.86 9.74 -1.70
C ASP A 35 -14.24 9.26 -0.38
N VAL A 36 -14.76 8.18 0.20
CA VAL A 36 -14.16 7.53 1.38
C VAL A 36 -12.72 7.12 1.11
N ALA A 37 -12.45 6.53 -0.05
CA ALA A 37 -11.10 6.09 -0.44
C ALA A 37 -10.12 7.26 -0.53
N ASN A 38 -10.56 8.45 -0.92
CA ASN A 38 -9.74 9.64 -0.98
C ASN A 38 -9.35 10.19 0.42
N HIS A 39 -10.05 9.76 1.48
CA HIS A 39 -9.84 10.24 2.84
C HIS A 39 -9.19 9.19 3.75
N SER A 40 -9.52 7.91 3.60
CA SER A 40 -9.14 6.85 4.53
C SER A 40 -8.97 5.50 3.84
N LEU A 41 -7.76 4.93 3.93
CA LEU A 41 -7.49 3.59 3.41
C LEU A 41 -8.03 2.52 4.36
N ASN A 42 -7.94 2.75 5.67
CA ASN A 42 -8.47 1.87 6.69
C ASN A 42 -9.98 1.67 6.56
N ASP A 43 -10.75 2.74 6.31
CA ASP A 43 -12.20 2.62 6.15
C ASP A 43 -12.59 1.80 4.93
N ILE A 44 -11.81 1.89 3.84
CA ILE A 44 -11.97 1.04 2.66
C ILE A 44 -11.66 -0.43 2.97
N ALA A 45 -10.57 -0.69 3.68
CA ALA A 45 -10.20 -2.05 4.08
C ALA A 45 -11.26 -2.67 5.00
N SER A 46 -11.82 -1.88 5.92
CA SER A 46 -12.95 -2.30 6.76
C SER A 46 -14.21 -2.54 5.94
N ALA A 47 -14.53 -1.68 4.98
CA ALA A 47 -15.71 -1.85 4.13
C ALA A 47 -15.62 -3.08 3.21
N GLU A 48 -14.42 -3.43 2.72
CA GLU A 48 -14.18 -4.62 1.88
C GLU A 48 -14.63 -5.92 2.57
N VAL A 49 -14.48 -6.03 3.89
CA VAL A 49 -14.84 -7.25 4.63
C VAL A 49 -16.31 -7.32 5.06
N VAL A 50 -17.07 -6.22 4.94
CA VAL A 50 -18.48 -6.15 5.38
C VAL A 50 -19.38 -6.99 4.46
N SER A 51 -19.17 -6.93 3.15
CA SER A 51 -19.99 -7.67 2.20
C SER A 51 -19.24 -7.95 0.90
N LYS A 52 -19.63 -9.02 0.21
CA LYS A 52 -19.09 -9.36 -1.11
C LYS A 52 -19.25 -8.21 -2.11
N ARG A 53 -20.43 -7.57 -2.13
CA ARG A 53 -20.73 -6.44 -3.02
C ARG A 53 -19.80 -5.26 -2.77
N PHE A 54 -19.52 -4.95 -1.50
CA PHE A 54 -18.57 -3.89 -1.16
C PHE A 54 -17.16 -4.27 -1.61
N GLY A 55 -16.72 -5.49 -1.37
CA GLY A 55 -15.42 -5.95 -1.83
C GLY A 55 -15.25 -5.85 -3.35
N GLU A 56 -16.29 -6.17 -4.13
CA GLU A 56 -16.27 -5.98 -5.59
C GLU A 56 -16.08 -4.50 -5.97
N ILE A 57 -16.84 -3.59 -5.35
CA ILE A 57 -16.77 -2.15 -5.61
C ILE A 57 -15.42 -1.54 -5.16
N MET A 58 -14.89 -1.92 -4.00
CA MET A 58 -13.57 -1.42 -3.53
C MET A 58 -12.43 -1.85 -4.45
N ASN A 59 -12.58 -3.01 -5.09
CA ASN A 59 -11.60 -3.55 -6.01
C ASN A 59 -11.73 -2.99 -7.43
N ASP A 60 -12.72 -2.15 -7.69
CA ASP A 60 -12.91 -1.46 -8.96
C ASP A 60 -11.80 -0.43 -9.22
N GLY A 61 -11.52 -0.23 -10.51
CA GLY A 61 -10.51 0.73 -10.95
C GLY A 61 -10.85 2.18 -10.58
N PHE A 62 -12.13 2.55 -10.61
CA PHE A 62 -12.61 3.88 -10.27
C PHE A 62 -12.31 4.24 -8.80
N VAL A 63 -12.62 3.34 -7.86
CA VAL A 63 -12.33 3.57 -6.43
C VAL A 63 -10.82 3.58 -6.18
N ARG A 64 -10.09 2.62 -6.75
CA ARG A 64 -8.62 2.55 -6.60
C ARG A 64 -7.88 3.76 -7.14
N LYS A 65 -8.39 4.38 -8.20
CA LYS A 65 -7.80 5.60 -8.77
C LYS A 65 -7.75 6.74 -7.75
N ASN A 66 -8.80 6.87 -6.93
CA ASN A 66 -8.96 7.94 -5.95
C ASN A 66 -8.48 7.58 -4.55
N LEU A 67 -7.98 6.36 -4.36
CA LEU A 67 -7.56 5.85 -3.07
C LEU A 67 -6.32 6.59 -2.53
N THR A 68 -6.44 7.16 -1.33
CA THR A 68 -5.30 7.80 -0.66
C THR A 68 -4.32 6.73 -0.19
N LEU A 69 -3.04 7.05 -0.31
CA LEU A 69 -1.97 6.21 0.22
C LEU A 69 -1.31 6.90 1.42
N ARG A 70 -1.89 7.97 1.98
CA ARG A 70 -1.30 8.74 3.09
C ARG A 70 -0.86 7.86 4.27
N GLU A 71 -1.68 6.87 4.62
CA GLU A 71 -1.41 5.91 5.71
C GLU A 71 -0.34 4.87 5.35
N VAL A 72 0.01 4.76 4.06
CA VAL A 72 1.05 3.86 3.57
C VAL A 72 2.41 4.56 3.66
N PRO A 73 3.43 3.96 4.28
CA PRO A 73 4.77 4.54 4.35
C PRO A 73 5.44 4.65 2.97
N LEU A 74 6.20 5.73 2.76
CA LEU A 74 6.84 6.10 1.48
C LEU A 74 8.24 5.49 1.24
N PHE A 75 9.00 5.28 2.32
CA PHE A 75 10.42 4.88 2.31
C PHE A 75 10.65 3.61 3.14
N PRO A 76 11.76 2.88 2.93
CA PRO A 76 11.70 1.43 2.86
C PRO A 76 11.46 0.81 4.24
N LEU A 77 10.36 0.07 4.35
CA LEU A 77 10.47 -1.20 5.03
C LEU A 77 11.47 -2.05 4.23
N PRO A 78 12.40 -2.77 4.88
CA PRO A 78 13.37 -3.61 4.19
C PRO A 78 12.67 -4.50 3.14
N HIS A 79 13.35 -4.79 2.03
CA HIS A 79 12.80 -5.60 0.92
C HIS A 79 12.20 -6.94 1.41
N GLU A 80 12.68 -7.45 2.56
CA GLU A 80 12.15 -8.63 3.25
C GLU A 80 10.80 -8.41 3.95
N MET A 81 10.49 -7.18 4.40
CA MET A 81 9.18 -6.79 4.96
C MET A 81 8.16 -6.36 3.89
N TYR A 82 8.58 -6.23 2.63
CA TYR A 82 7.66 -6.04 1.49
C TYR A 82 6.92 -7.35 1.18
N CYS A 83 5.79 -7.57 1.83
CA CYS A 83 4.97 -8.74 1.53
C CYS A 83 4.48 -8.68 0.07
N LYS A 84 4.39 -9.84 -0.60
CA LYS A 84 3.88 -9.95 -1.99
C LYS A 84 2.54 -9.25 -2.19
N ARG A 85 1.71 -9.20 -1.14
CA ARG A 85 0.41 -8.53 -1.13
C ARG A 85 0.54 -7.01 -1.31
N PHE A 86 1.49 -6.37 -0.64
CA PHE A 86 1.74 -4.93 -0.76
C PHE A 86 2.19 -4.55 -2.18
N PHE A 87 3.12 -5.31 -2.76
CA PHE A 87 3.56 -5.05 -4.13
C PHE A 87 2.42 -5.21 -5.14
N LYS A 88 1.60 -6.25 -4.98
CA LYS A 88 0.42 -6.47 -5.81
C LYS A 88 -0.57 -5.31 -5.68
N PHE A 89 -0.85 -4.87 -4.46
CA PHE A 89 -1.72 -3.72 -4.18
C PHE A 89 -1.21 -2.44 -4.86
N MET A 90 0.05 -2.05 -4.63
CA MET A 90 0.64 -0.86 -5.25
C MET A 90 0.66 -0.96 -6.79
N LYS A 91 0.83 -2.17 -7.35
CA LYS A 91 0.73 -2.41 -8.79
C LYS A 91 -0.68 -2.19 -9.31
N LEU A 92 -1.71 -2.59 -8.57
CA LEU A 92 -3.11 -2.38 -8.94
C LEU A 92 -3.50 -0.90 -8.88
N CYS A 93 -3.07 -0.17 -7.85
CA CYS A 93 -3.29 1.28 -7.75
C CYS A 93 -2.69 2.00 -8.98
N ARG A 94 -1.45 1.67 -9.35
CA ARG A 94 -0.82 2.25 -10.56
C ARG A 94 -1.55 1.89 -11.86
N LYS A 95 -2.02 0.65 -11.99
CA LYS A 95 -2.81 0.22 -13.15
C LYS A 95 -4.15 0.93 -13.27
N SER A 96 -4.62 1.54 -12.17
CA SER A 96 -5.87 2.30 -12.11
C SER A 96 -5.62 3.81 -12.22
N ASP A 97 -4.43 4.24 -12.66
CA ASP A 97 -4.01 5.64 -12.74
C ASP A 97 -4.10 6.43 -11.43
N ASN A 98 -3.83 5.75 -10.31
CA ASN A 98 -3.70 6.43 -9.02
C ASN A 98 -2.43 7.30 -8.99
N HIS A 99 -2.63 8.62 -8.87
CA HIS A 99 -1.55 9.61 -8.92
C HIS A 99 -0.54 9.47 -7.76
N GLU A 100 -1.01 9.20 -6.53
CA GLU A 100 -0.12 8.97 -5.39
C GLU A 100 0.79 7.75 -5.63
N ALA A 101 0.23 6.67 -6.16
CA ALA A 101 0.96 5.43 -6.42
C ALA A 101 2.04 5.60 -7.50
N ILE A 102 1.72 6.37 -8.55
CA ILE A 102 2.66 6.71 -9.64
C ILE A 102 3.77 7.62 -9.09
N PHE A 103 3.41 8.68 -8.37
CA PHE A 103 4.35 9.62 -7.76
C PHE A 103 5.32 8.92 -6.81
N ARG A 104 4.82 8.07 -5.90
CA ARG A 104 5.65 7.27 -4.99
C ARG A 104 6.63 6.36 -5.72
N LYS A 105 6.22 5.74 -6.84
CA LYS A 105 7.12 4.92 -7.65
C LYS A 105 8.21 5.77 -8.30
N GLY A 106 7.88 6.97 -8.77
CA GLY A 106 8.84 7.95 -9.27
C GLY A 106 9.87 8.34 -8.21
N LEU A 107 9.43 8.67 -6.99
CA LEU A 107 10.32 8.99 -5.87
C LEU A 107 11.26 7.83 -5.52
N ILE A 108 10.73 6.61 -5.37
CA ILE A 108 11.55 5.43 -5.08
C ILE A 108 12.62 5.24 -6.15
N ASN A 109 12.25 5.34 -7.43
CA ASN A 109 13.19 5.22 -8.53
C ASN A 109 14.28 6.30 -8.47
N PHE A 110 13.89 7.56 -8.24
CA PHE A 110 14.83 8.68 -8.15
C PHE A 110 15.87 8.49 -7.03
N PHE A 111 15.42 8.15 -5.81
CA PHE A 111 16.34 7.96 -4.69
C PHE A 111 17.19 6.69 -4.83
N HIS A 112 16.67 5.61 -5.40
CA HIS A 112 17.45 4.41 -5.67
C HIS A 112 18.54 4.66 -6.72
N MET A 113 18.26 5.43 -7.78
CA MET A 113 19.26 5.81 -8.78
C MET A 113 20.38 6.63 -8.17
N ASN A 114 20.06 7.59 -7.30
CA ASN A 114 21.06 8.41 -6.60
C ASN A 114 21.95 7.56 -5.68
N ASN A 115 21.39 6.58 -4.98
CA ASN A 115 22.15 5.69 -4.11
C ASN A 115 23.14 4.83 -4.90
N HIS A 116 22.73 4.28 -6.05
CA HIS A 116 23.64 3.53 -6.92
C HIS A 116 24.75 4.40 -7.50
N HIS A 117 24.43 5.63 -7.91
CA HIS A 117 25.42 6.56 -8.43
C HIS A 117 26.45 6.97 -7.35
N GLN A 118 26.00 7.27 -6.13
CA GLN A 118 26.90 7.57 -5.01
C GLN A 118 27.78 6.39 -4.61
N GLN A 119 27.26 5.15 -4.66
CA GLN A 119 28.06 3.95 -4.38
C GLN A 119 29.14 3.74 -5.45
N GLN A 120 28.84 4.01 -6.72
CA GLN A 120 29.82 3.94 -7.80
C GLN A 120 30.93 4.98 -7.65
N ILE A 121 30.58 6.24 -7.38
CA ILE A 121 31.57 7.32 -7.16
C ILE A 121 32.49 6.96 -5.98
N LYS A 122 31.93 6.54 -4.85
CA LYS A 122 32.72 6.09 -3.69
C LYS A 122 33.63 4.91 -4.02
N GLY A 123 33.16 3.97 -4.84
CA GLY A 123 33.96 2.84 -5.31
C GLY A 123 35.14 3.28 -6.17
N GLN A 124 34.93 4.24 -7.08
CA GLN A 124 35.98 4.79 -7.95
C GLN A 124 37.03 5.57 -7.14
N ASP A 125 36.61 6.42 -6.21
CA ASP A 125 37.52 7.16 -5.31
C ASP A 125 38.41 6.22 -4.48
N GLN A 126 37.86 5.10 -4.01
CA GLN A 126 38.63 4.10 -3.26
C GLN A 126 39.64 3.39 -4.15
N MET A 127 39.27 3.07 -5.40
CA MET A 127 40.21 2.46 -6.35
C MET A 127 41.36 3.41 -6.70
N GLU A 128 41.07 4.69 -6.94
CA GLU A 128 42.10 5.69 -7.25
C GLU A 128 43.07 5.91 -6.08
N LYS A 129 42.55 5.97 -4.84
CA LYS A 129 43.38 6.05 -3.62
C LYS A 129 44.31 4.84 -3.47
N ARG A 130 43.81 3.62 -3.75
CA ARG A 130 44.62 2.39 -3.71
C ARG A 130 45.70 2.36 -4.79
N GLN A 131 45.40 2.83 -6.00
CA GLN A 131 46.39 2.93 -7.08
C GLN A 131 47.52 3.89 -6.72
N LYS A 132 47.20 5.09 -6.21
CA LYS A 132 48.20 6.09 -5.76
C LYS A 132 49.09 5.54 -4.65
N GLN A 133 48.53 4.87 -3.64
CA GLN A 133 49.33 4.24 -2.58
C GLN A 133 50.22 3.10 -3.10
N GLY A 134 49.76 2.32 -4.08
CA GLY A 134 50.55 1.26 -4.70
C GLY A 134 51.67 1.78 -5.62
N MET A 135 51.56 3.00 -6.16
CA MET A 135 52.65 3.64 -6.91
C MET A 135 53.71 4.22 -5.97
N ILE A 136 53.29 4.87 -4.87
CA ILE A 136 54.22 5.41 -3.86
C ILE A 136 55.10 4.28 -3.29
N LYS A 137 54.49 3.15 -2.89
CA LYS A 137 55.24 2.00 -2.35
C LYS A 137 56.24 1.36 -3.32
N ARG A 138 56.02 1.49 -4.64
CA ARG A 138 56.92 0.94 -5.67
C ARG A 138 58.10 1.85 -6.00
N ASN A 139 57.97 3.16 -5.76
CA ASN A 139 59.05 4.13 -5.99
C ASN A 139 59.92 4.38 -4.74
N SER A 140 59.57 3.76 -3.61
CA SER A 140 60.30 3.84 -2.33
C SER A 140 61.13 2.59 -2.00
N SER A 141 61.22 1.63 -2.92
CA SER A 141 62.04 0.40 -2.83
C SER A 141 63.06 0.39 -3.95
#